data_AF-A0A016TV53-F1
#
_entry.id   AF-A0A016TV53-F1
#
_cell.length_a   1.000
_cell.length_b   1.000
_cell.length_c   1.000
_cell.angle_alpha   90.00
_cell.angle_beta   90.00
_cell.angle_gamma   90.00
#
_symmetry.space_group_name_H-M   'P 1'
#
loop_
_entity.id
_entity.type
_entity.pdbx_description
1 polymer ?
#
loop_
_entity_poly.entity_id
_entity_poly.type
_entity_poly.pdbx_seq_one_letter_code
_entity_poly.pdbx_strand_id
1 'polypeptide(L)'
;MFPPIFQQLAHRTCIDDHNSTLTLDEDFDKNAFLATIFPSKTKFWLGLANTGNGWQWPGGYSAGYTSWGPDEPKSGKCTYMYQYSGFKFAWFSDDCTNDHYYICQSKPCDSTRYCNTDASTSMVMRN
;
A
#
# COMPACT_ATOMS: atom_id res chain seq x y z
N MET A 1 -10.48 2.65 -3.46
CA MET A 1 -9.90 3.48 -2.38
C MET A 1 -10.84 3.39 -1.20
N PHE A 2 -10.33 2.96 -0.05
CA PHE A 2 -11.11 2.72 1.17
C PHE A 2 -11.14 3.98 2.06
N PRO A 3 -12.14 4.15 2.94
CA PRO A 3 -12.26 5.34 3.80
C PRO A 3 -11.08 5.49 4.78
N PRO A 4 -10.84 6.70 5.32
CA PRO A 4 -9.74 6.94 6.26
C PRO A 4 -9.90 6.17 7.56
N ILE A 5 -8.83 5.52 8.00
CA ILE A 5 -8.71 4.80 9.27
C ILE A 5 -7.25 4.78 9.73
N PHE A 6 -6.99 4.40 10.98
CA PHE A 6 -5.63 4.17 11.48
C PHE A 6 -4.91 3.01 10.76
N GLN A 7 -3.58 3.13 10.59
CA GLN A 7 -2.81 2.25 9.69
C GLN A 7 -2.93 0.76 10.05
N GLN A 8 -2.97 0.43 11.34
CA GLN A 8 -3.07 -0.96 11.78
C GLN A 8 -4.42 -1.59 11.38
N LEU A 9 -5.51 -0.83 11.38
CA LEU A 9 -6.81 -1.33 10.91
C LEU A 9 -6.82 -1.47 9.40
N ALA A 10 -6.23 -0.52 8.66
CA ALA A 10 -6.07 -0.65 7.21
C ALA A 10 -5.31 -1.94 6.84
N HIS A 11 -4.23 -2.23 7.57
CA HIS A 11 -3.48 -3.47 7.38
C HIS A 11 -4.33 -4.72 7.65
N ARG A 12 -5.10 -4.73 8.75
CA ARG A 12 -6.00 -5.86 9.07
C ARG A 12 -7.09 -6.03 8.02
N THR A 13 -7.79 -4.96 7.63
CA THR A 13 -8.82 -5.01 6.59
C THR A 13 -8.27 -5.57 5.27
N CYS A 14 -7.07 -5.18 4.85
CA CYS A 14 -6.47 -5.75 3.65
C CYS A 14 -6.24 -7.27 3.76
N ILE A 15 -5.79 -7.75 4.92
CA ILE A 15 -5.51 -9.17 5.14
C ILE A 15 -6.79 -9.97 5.33
N ASP A 16 -7.61 -9.56 6.29
CA ASP A 16 -8.75 -10.30 6.80
C ASP A 16 -9.92 -10.29 5.81
N ASP A 17 -10.20 -9.14 5.19
CA ASP A 17 -11.39 -8.96 4.34
C ASP A 17 -11.07 -9.14 2.85
N HIS A 18 -9.81 -8.97 2.45
CA HIS A 18 -9.41 -8.91 1.05
C HIS A 18 -8.30 -9.88 0.65
N ASN A 19 -7.79 -10.70 1.57
CA ASN A 19 -6.69 -11.66 1.32
C ASN A 19 -5.50 -11.01 0.59
N SER A 20 -5.15 -9.80 1.02
CA SER A 20 -4.21 -8.89 0.36
C SER A 20 -3.33 -8.20 1.40
N THR A 21 -2.44 -7.29 0.99
CA THR A 21 -1.61 -6.51 1.92
C THR A 21 -1.87 -5.02 1.76
N LEU A 22 -1.58 -4.22 2.77
CA LEU A 22 -1.53 -2.76 2.62
C LEU A 22 -0.46 -2.40 1.56
N THR A 23 -0.75 -1.37 0.76
CA THR A 23 0.09 -0.95 -0.37
C THR A 23 1.57 -0.89 -0.03
N LEU A 24 2.38 -1.56 -0.84
CA LEU A 24 3.83 -1.52 -0.76
C LEU A 24 4.35 -0.58 -1.84
N ASP A 25 5.45 0.13 -1.58
CA ASP A 25 6.12 0.95 -2.58
C ASP A 25 7.60 0.53 -2.66
N GLU A 26 7.88 -0.43 -3.54
CA GLU A 26 9.11 -1.23 -3.50
C GLU A 26 10.15 -0.77 -4.53
N ASP A 27 9.74 0.05 -5.49
CA ASP A 27 10.57 0.54 -6.58
C ASP A 27 10.01 1.83 -7.20
N PHE A 28 10.78 2.41 -8.12
CA PHE A 28 10.44 3.66 -8.79
C PHE A 28 9.16 3.57 -9.65
N ASP A 29 8.95 2.44 -10.34
CA ASP A 29 7.82 2.25 -11.24
C ASP A 29 6.51 2.16 -10.44
N LYS A 30 6.57 1.51 -9.29
CA LYS A 30 5.46 1.42 -8.34
C LYS A 30 5.13 2.77 -7.73
N ASN A 31 6.13 3.55 -7.32
CA ASN A 31 5.92 4.91 -6.82
C ASN A 31 5.21 5.77 -7.88
N ALA A 32 5.65 5.68 -9.15
CA ALA A 32 5.04 6.37 -10.27
C ALA A 32 3.60 5.91 -10.52
N PHE A 33 3.33 4.61 -10.48
CA PHE A 33 1.99 4.05 -10.63
C PHE A 33 1.05 4.51 -9.51
N LEU A 34 1.51 4.47 -8.25
CA LEU A 34 0.72 4.93 -7.11
C LEU A 34 0.36 6.42 -7.24
N ALA A 35 1.26 7.25 -7.77
CA ALA A 35 0.97 8.66 -8.06
C ALA A 35 -0.15 8.86 -9.11
N THR A 36 -0.45 7.86 -9.94
CA THR A 36 -1.58 7.93 -10.90
C THR A 36 -2.91 7.52 -10.28
N ILE A 37 -2.90 6.65 -9.26
CA ILE A 37 -4.12 6.14 -8.62
C ILE A 37 -4.61 7.10 -7.55
N PHE A 38 -3.67 7.72 -6.84
CA PHE A 38 -3.98 8.52 -5.67
C PHE A 38 -4.34 9.96 -6.04
N PRO A 39 -5.55 10.43 -5.64
CA PRO A 39 -5.94 11.82 -5.81
C PRO A 39 -4.91 12.80 -5.25
N SER A 40 -4.79 13.94 -5.94
CA SER A 40 -3.94 15.04 -5.52
C SER A 40 -4.23 15.48 -4.08
N LYS A 41 -3.17 15.88 -3.37
CA LYS A 41 -3.24 16.39 -1.98
C LYS A 41 -3.98 15.49 -0.98
N THR A 42 -4.04 14.19 -1.24
CA THR A 42 -4.64 13.23 -0.31
C THR A 42 -3.54 12.35 0.29
N LYS A 43 -3.66 12.04 1.58
CA LYS A 43 -2.70 11.18 2.30
C LYS A 43 -3.17 9.73 2.26
N PHE A 44 -2.23 8.82 2.01
CA PHE A 44 -2.53 7.40 1.87
C PHE A 44 -1.56 6.54 2.65
N TRP A 45 -2.08 5.63 3.45
CA TRP A 45 -1.24 4.68 4.15
C TRP A 45 -0.47 3.78 3.19
N LEU A 46 0.83 3.66 3.45
CA LEU A 46 1.69 2.57 2.96
C LEU A 46 1.80 1.50 4.04
N GLY A 47 2.20 0.29 3.65
CA GLY A 47 2.47 -0.81 4.58
C GLY A 47 3.72 -0.61 5.43
N LEU A 48 4.59 0.35 5.08
CA LEU A 48 5.85 0.59 5.78
C LEU A 48 5.59 1.11 7.19
N ALA A 49 6.25 0.50 8.16
CA ALA A 49 6.19 0.93 9.56
C ALA A 49 7.54 0.70 10.27
N ASN A 50 7.80 1.48 11.31
CA ASN A 50 9.00 1.37 12.13
C ASN A 50 8.74 0.42 13.32
N THR A 51 9.47 -0.69 13.35
CA THR A 51 9.31 -1.75 14.37
C THR A 51 10.25 -1.57 15.58
N GLY A 52 10.98 -0.45 15.66
CA GLY A 52 12.05 -0.21 16.63
C GLY A 52 13.42 -0.71 16.16
N ASN A 53 13.45 -1.70 15.25
CA ASN A 53 14.66 -2.20 14.60
C ASN A 53 14.87 -1.62 13.19
N GLY A 54 14.08 -0.62 12.82
CA GLY A 54 14.09 0.01 11.50
C GLY A 54 12.72 -0.01 10.81
N TRP A 55 12.68 0.55 9.61
CA TRP A 55 11.50 0.58 8.76
C TRP A 55 11.36 -0.73 7.99
N GLN A 56 10.22 -1.38 8.11
CA GLN A 56 9.96 -2.70 7.53
C GLN A 56 8.61 -2.72 6.82
N TRP A 57 8.58 -3.39 5.68
CA TRP A 57 7.34 -3.70 4.99
C TRP A 57 6.61 -4.86 5.69
N PRO A 58 5.29 -5.01 5.47
CA PRO A 58 4.55 -6.21 5.85
C PRO A 58 5.28 -7.48 5.38
N GLY A 59 5.46 -8.44 6.28
CA GLY A 59 6.29 -9.64 6.03
C GLY A 59 7.76 -9.50 6.45
N GLY A 60 8.16 -8.34 6.97
CA GLY A 60 9.42 -8.17 7.73
C GLY A 60 10.67 -7.92 6.88
N TYR A 61 10.53 -7.68 5.58
CA TYR A 61 11.67 -7.34 4.73
C TYR A 61 11.87 -5.82 4.67
N SER A 62 13.14 -5.41 4.64
CA SER A 62 13.52 -4.03 4.33
C SER A 62 13.66 -3.90 2.82
N ALA A 63 12.92 -2.99 2.20
CA ALA A 63 13.26 -2.62 0.83
C ALA A 63 14.57 -1.82 0.85
N GLY A 64 15.43 -2.04 -0.15
CA GLY A 64 16.57 -1.15 -0.41
C GLY A 64 16.12 0.17 -1.05
N TYR A 65 14.92 0.21 -1.63
CA TYR A 65 14.31 1.40 -2.19
C TYR A 65 13.70 2.28 -1.08
N THR A 66 13.90 3.59 -1.19
CA THR A 66 13.20 4.58 -0.37
C THR A 66 12.76 5.77 -1.21
N SER A 67 11.57 6.29 -0.94
CA SER A 67 11.02 7.52 -1.56
C SER A 67 10.67 8.56 -0.50
N TRP A 68 11.48 8.67 0.56
CA TRP A 68 11.24 9.63 1.64
C TRP A 68 11.17 11.07 1.13
N GLY A 69 10.23 11.82 1.68
CA GLY A 69 10.10 13.25 1.46
C GLY A 69 11.26 14.03 2.09
N PRO A 70 11.36 15.34 1.79
CA PRO A 70 12.34 16.20 2.43
C PRO A 70 12.22 16.14 3.96
N ASP A 71 13.34 15.94 4.64
CA ASP A 71 13.45 15.87 6.10
C ASP A 71 12.69 14.73 6.80
N GLU A 72 12.31 13.68 6.06
CA GLU A 72 11.67 12.48 6.60
C GLU A 72 12.67 11.32 6.77
N PRO A 73 12.41 10.39 7.71
CA PRO A 73 11.29 10.34 8.66
C PRO A 73 11.43 11.31 9.83
N LYS A 74 10.36 12.01 10.19
CA LYS A 74 10.35 13.06 11.22
C LYS A 74 9.49 12.77 12.45
N SER A 75 8.36 12.08 12.31
CA SER A 75 7.41 11.87 13.41
C SER A 75 6.61 10.57 13.26
N GLY A 76 6.43 9.86 14.38
CA GLY A 76 5.63 8.64 14.41
C GLY A 76 6.34 7.43 13.80
N LYS A 77 5.58 6.34 13.66
CA LYS A 77 6.10 5.02 13.25
C LYS A 77 5.39 4.44 12.03
N CYS A 78 4.44 5.16 11.46
CA CYS A 78 3.66 4.71 10.34
C CYS A 78 3.92 5.62 9.13
N THR A 79 3.85 5.07 7.92
CA THR A 79 4.24 5.79 6.71
C THR A 79 3.04 6.01 5.81
N TYR A 80 2.85 7.24 5.36
CA TYR A 80 1.89 7.59 4.31
C TYR A 80 2.61 8.17 3.08
N MET A 81 1.97 8.06 1.92
CA MET A 81 2.38 8.76 0.70
C MET A 81 1.51 10.00 0.46
N TYR A 82 2.13 11.08 -0.01
CA TYR A 82 1.43 12.35 -0.25
C TYR A 82 2.09 13.18 -1.36
N GLN A 83 1.27 13.90 -2.12
CA GLN A 83 1.71 14.87 -3.13
C GLN A 83 2.14 16.18 -2.45
N TYR A 84 3.43 16.32 -2.19
CA TYR A 84 3.94 17.44 -1.38
C TYR A 84 4.26 18.70 -2.20
N SER A 85 4.52 18.59 -3.50
CA SER A 85 4.82 19.74 -4.37
C SER A 85 4.63 19.41 -5.84
N GLY A 86 3.92 20.26 -6.59
CA GLY A 86 3.68 20.03 -8.02
C GLY A 86 3.10 18.63 -8.25
N PHE A 87 3.78 17.80 -9.07
CA PHE A 87 3.44 16.39 -9.31
C PHE A 87 4.32 15.40 -8.52
N LYS A 88 5.05 15.87 -7.51
CA LYS A 88 5.95 15.04 -6.71
C LYS A 88 5.19 14.39 -5.56
N PHE A 89 5.29 13.07 -5.50
CA PHE A 89 4.84 12.23 -4.40
C PHE A 89 6.04 11.68 -3.66
N ALA A 90 5.92 11.57 -2.34
CA ALA A 90 6.95 11.01 -1.48
C ALA A 90 6.32 10.42 -0.22
N TRP A 91 7.11 9.68 0.54
CA TRP A 91 6.76 9.07 1.81
C TRP A 91 7.00 10.03 2.96
N PHE A 92 6.09 10.01 3.93
CA PHE A 92 6.16 10.79 5.15
C PHE A 92 5.77 9.92 6.32
N SER A 93 6.38 10.17 7.47
CA SER A 93 6.06 9.49 8.71
C SER A 93 4.96 10.23 9.47
N ASP A 94 4.06 9.49 10.11
CA ASP A 94 3.01 10.01 10.95
C ASP A 94 2.71 9.10 12.14
N ASP A 95 1.93 9.63 13.10
CA ASP A 95 1.35 8.82 14.15
C ASP A 95 0.41 7.76 13.54
N CYS A 96 0.59 6.53 13.99
CA CYS A 96 -0.17 5.38 13.54
C CYS A 96 -1.67 5.48 13.85
N THR A 97 -2.06 6.33 14.82
CA THR A 97 -3.46 6.56 15.20
C THR A 97 -4.18 7.59 14.32
N ASN A 98 -3.48 8.27 13.41
CA ASN A 98 -4.11 9.22 12.50
C ASN A 98 -4.94 8.50 11.42
N ASP A 99 -5.97 9.16 10.92
CA ASP A 99 -6.81 8.60 9.87
C ASP A 99 -6.32 9.04 8.49
N HIS A 100 -5.87 8.08 7.68
CA HIS A 100 -5.54 8.29 6.26
C HIS A 100 -6.24 7.25 5.41
N TYR A 101 -6.48 7.61 4.15
CA TYR A 101 -7.04 6.69 3.16
C TYR A 101 -6.08 5.55 2.88
N TYR A 102 -6.57 4.46 2.29
CA TYR A 102 -5.71 3.33 1.94
C TYR A 102 -6.21 2.57 0.72
N ILE A 103 -5.31 1.76 0.18
CA ILE A 103 -5.58 0.79 -0.87
C ILE A 103 -4.91 -0.52 -0.42
N CYS A 104 -5.54 -1.63 -0.79
CA CYS A 104 -4.96 -2.94 -0.61
C CYS A 104 -4.32 -3.42 -1.92
N GLN A 105 -3.14 -4.00 -1.82
CA GLN A 105 -2.39 -4.62 -2.90
C GLN A 105 -2.59 -6.13 -2.85
N SER A 106 -3.24 -6.66 -3.89
CA SER A 106 -3.34 -8.10 -4.11
C SER A 106 -2.02 -8.68 -4.60
N LYS A 107 -1.76 -9.94 -4.27
CA LYS A 107 -0.64 -10.67 -4.87
C LYS A 107 -0.88 -10.87 -6.37
N PRO A 108 0.17 -10.84 -7.21
CA PRO A 108 0.02 -11.15 -8.62
C PRO A 108 -0.54 -12.56 -8.80
N CYS A 109 -1.29 -12.72 -9.88
CA CYS A 109 -1.84 -14.00 -10.29
C CYS A 109 -0.69 -14.92 -10.73
N ASP A 110 -0.78 -16.19 -10.38
CA ASP A 110 0.12 -17.24 -10.85
C ASP A 110 -0.67 -18.54 -11.03
N SER A 111 -0.01 -19.64 -11.41
CA SER A 111 -0.68 -20.94 -11.59
C SER A 111 -1.31 -21.52 -10.32
N THR A 112 -0.95 -20.99 -9.15
CA THR A 112 -1.51 -21.35 -7.84
C THR A 112 -2.48 -20.30 -7.29
N ARG A 113 -2.52 -19.10 -7.89
CA ARG A 113 -3.45 -18.01 -7.61
C ARG A 113 -4.07 -17.49 -8.90
N TYR A 114 -5.09 -18.19 -9.36
CA TYR A 114 -5.91 -17.72 -10.47
C TYR A 114 -6.64 -16.45 -10.05
N CYS A 115 -6.34 -15.33 -10.71
CA CYS A 115 -7.24 -14.20 -10.70
C CYS A 115 -8.43 -14.61 -11.54
N ASN A 116 -9.59 -14.78 -10.91
CA ASN A 116 -10.84 -14.91 -11.64
C ASN A 116 -11.05 -13.62 -12.46
N THR A 117 -10.57 -13.59 -13.70
CA THR A 117 -11.26 -12.83 -14.73
C THR A 117 -12.56 -13.59 -14.94
N ASP A 118 -13.71 -12.95 -14.78
CA ASP A 118 -15.01 -13.57 -15.03
C ASP A 118 -14.97 -14.48 -16.28
N ALA A 119 -14.86 -15.79 -16.04
CA ALA A 119 -15.02 -16.85 -17.01
C ALA A 119 -16.28 -17.64 -16.65
N SER A 120 -17.36 -16.94 -16.26
CA SER A 120 -18.71 -17.52 -16.24
C SER A 120 -19.26 -17.78 -17.65
N THR A 121 -18.42 -17.74 -18.70
CA THR A 121 -18.84 -18.02 -20.09
C THR A 121 -17.79 -18.81 -20.87
N SER A 122 -17.36 -19.96 -20.35
CA SER A 122 -16.85 -21.13 -21.10
C SER A 122 -16.21 -22.06 -20.07
N MET A 123 -16.82 -23.18 -19.68
CA MET A 123 -16.99 -24.35 -20.53
C MET A 123 -17.91 -25.29 -19.77
N VAL A 124 -19.13 -25.47 -20.26
CA VAL A 124 -19.97 -26.60 -19.88
C VAL A 124 -19.29 -27.84 -20.47
N MET A 125 -18.53 -28.57 -19.67
CA MET A 125 -18.28 -29.99 -19.96
C MET A 125 -19.43 -30.77 -19.35
N ARG A 126 -20.52 -30.88 -20.13
CA ARG A 126 -21.49 -31.96 -19.95
C ARG A 126 -20.88 -33.20 -20.58
N ASN A 127 -20.71 -34.23 -19.75
CA ASN A 127 -20.46 -35.60 -20.18
C ASN A 127 -21.73 -36.18 -20.83
#